data_AF-A0AAE0S2K2-F1
#
_entry.id   AF-A0AAE0S2K2-F1
#
_cell.length_a   1.000
_cell.length_b   1.000
_cell.length_c   1.000
_cell.angle_alpha   90.00
_cell.angle_beta   90.00
_cell.angle_gamma   90.00
#
_symmetry.space_group_name_H-M   'P 1'
#
loop_
_entity.id
_entity.type
_entity.pdbx_description
1 polymer ?
#
loop_
_entity_poly.entity_id
_entity_poly.type
_entity_poly.pdbx_seq_one_letter_code
_entity_poly.pdbx_strand_id
1 'polypeptide(L)'
;MALIRGVFCCVIRCMVLGKLFIVGVLMLLPVQGFNGGKYLHCDLNITHVICKEEELGENLSIVLEGYLENTGTYHELQYIELTGNNIVTNGSRELPPNLFGNCSADPKYRLSNLKTLDLSNNSIETIHGKTFHCMPKLENLTLRDNKWKLYMHSDQTGYFSNLHSLKALDLSNAFEDMWDGSYHLPKLVEVFKSNNLAELRTLNLSYNEFMAFSDEAGKSLCTLPSLQTLDLSYNYISRISLYTCLNTTTIDLSNNKIPQLLPDFISNITKISHHANFTIYFKNNEWECDCYFKDTYRFFLSVDSAFIKDLEDLVCVQGFHSSYVGRPVKSLNEEDFKCYFPNNEERLKAPYAVMGVLFGLIGIAFITGMYIKRKKMKKLCTGCRASVKLSRLATHSNVGYSSVSHVSHV
;
A
#
# COMPACT_ATOMS: atom_id res chain seq x y z
N MET A 1 52.92 -4.13 23.61
CA MET A 1 51.97 -3.03 23.27
C MET A 1 52.66 -1.76 22.74
N ALA A 2 53.79 -1.29 23.27
CA ALA A 2 54.43 -0.07 22.76
C ALA A 2 54.94 -0.16 21.29
N LEU A 3 55.54 -1.28 20.87
CA LEU A 3 56.07 -1.42 19.49
C LEU A 3 54.99 -1.37 18.40
N ILE A 4 53.78 -1.89 18.65
CA ILE A 4 52.72 -1.99 17.62
C ILE A 4 52.14 -0.60 17.29
N ARG A 5 52.04 0.30 18.29
CA ARG A 5 51.68 1.72 18.07
C ARG A 5 52.75 2.47 17.26
N GLY A 6 54.01 2.10 17.39
CA GLY A 6 55.12 2.71 16.63
C GLY A 6 55.06 2.43 15.13
N VAL A 7 54.77 1.19 14.73
CA VAL A 7 54.76 0.79 13.32
C VAL A 7 53.55 1.37 12.57
N PHE A 8 52.34 1.32 13.15
CA PHE A 8 51.14 1.89 12.51
C PHE A 8 51.24 3.40 12.28
N CYS A 9 51.76 4.14 13.25
CA CYS A 9 51.95 5.58 13.10
C CYS A 9 53.03 5.92 12.06
N CYS A 10 54.03 5.05 11.87
CA CYS A 10 55.10 5.26 10.88
C CYS A 10 54.61 5.07 9.43
N VAL A 11 53.77 4.07 9.17
CA VAL A 11 53.18 3.84 7.83
C VAL A 11 52.25 4.99 7.43
N ILE A 12 51.35 5.42 8.32
CA ILE A 12 50.43 6.55 8.07
C ILE A 12 51.21 7.86 7.84
N ARG A 13 52.27 8.11 8.63
CA ARG A 13 53.07 9.34 8.49
C ARG A 13 53.98 9.36 7.27
N CYS A 14 54.31 8.20 6.69
CA CYS A 14 54.98 8.12 5.39
C CYS A 14 54.02 8.41 4.21
N MET A 15 52.73 8.07 4.32
CA MET A 15 51.74 8.37 3.26
C MET A 15 51.46 9.86 3.08
N VAL A 16 51.64 10.68 4.12
CA VAL A 16 51.48 12.15 4.05
C VAL A 16 52.61 12.84 3.24
N LEU A 17 53.71 12.13 2.94
CA LEU A 17 54.87 12.66 2.22
C LEU A 17 54.98 12.15 0.77
N GLY A 18 53.89 12.31 0.02
CA GLY A 18 53.94 12.47 -1.43
C GLY A 18 53.82 11.19 -2.28
N LYS A 19 52.75 11.15 -3.09
CA LYS A 19 52.61 10.33 -4.30
C LYS A 19 52.90 8.82 -4.16
N LEU A 20 52.04 8.10 -3.45
CA LEU A 20 51.74 6.71 -3.81
C LEU A 20 50.27 6.57 -4.20
N PHE A 21 49.99 5.80 -5.26
CA PHE A 21 48.63 5.52 -5.73
C PHE A 21 47.86 4.74 -4.67
N ILE A 22 46.72 5.28 -4.22
CA ILE A 22 45.78 4.58 -3.36
C ILE A 22 44.98 3.61 -4.23
N VAL A 23 45.42 2.36 -4.26
CA VAL A 23 44.68 1.24 -4.86
C VAL A 23 44.04 0.45 -3.71
N GLY A 24 42.71 0.52 -3.60
CA GLY A 24 41.87 -0.33 -2.73
C GLY A 24 42.42 -0.57 -1.33
N VAL A 25 42.37 0.44 -0.46
CA VAL A 25 42.73 0.25 0.96
C VAL A 25 41.52 -0.31 1.70
N LEU A 26 41.54 -1.63 1.90
CA LEU A 26 40.61 -2.29 2.81
C LEU A 26 40.83 -1.77 4.23
N MET A 27 39.90 -0.96 4.73
CA MET A 27 39.96 -0.39 6.07
C MET A 27 39.24 -1.28 7.08
N LEU A 28 39.95 -1.64 8.14
CA LEU A 28 39.39 -2.27 9.33
C LEU A 28 39.21 -1.19 10.39
N LEU A 29 38.05 -0.53 10.41
CA LEU A 29 37.75 0.49 11.42
C LEU A 29 37.63 -0.15 12.82
N PRO A 30 38.37 0.33 13.83
CA PRO A 30 38.35 -0.26 15.17
C PRO A 30 37.14 0.22 15.99
N VAL A 31 36.13 -0.64 16.12
CA VAL A 31 34.93 -0.46 16.95
C VAL A 31 35.30 -0.16 18.41
N GLN A 32 35.05 1.07 18.90
CA GLN A 32 35.11 1.38 20.33
C GLN A 32 33.77 1.10 21.00
N GLY A 33 33.57 -0.14 21.45
CA GLY A 33 32.36 -0.46 22.23
C GLY A 33 32.22 -1.91 22.71
N PHE A 34 32.81 -2.89 22.00
CA PHE A 34 32.61 -4.31 22.31
C PHE A 34 33.91 -5.09 22.58
N ASN A 35 33.89 -5.87 23.66
CA ASN A 35 34.88 -6.92 23.92
C ASN A 35 34.61 -8.12 22.99
N GLY A 36 34.99 -7.98 21.72
CA GLY A 36 34.77 -8.98 20.67
C GLY A 36 34.80 -8.29 19.31
N GLY A 37 36.00 -8.14 18.74
CA GLY A 37 36.21 -7.32 17.55
C GLY A 37 35.53 -7.88 16.31
N LYS A 38 34.37 -7.33 15.96
CA LYS A 38 33.93 -7.20 14.57
C LYS A 38 34.65 -6.00 13.97
N TYR A 39 35.11 -6.13 12.73
CA TYR A 39 35.69 -5.02 11.96
C TYR A 39 34.77 -4.75 10.78
N LEU A 40 34.34 -3.51 10.62
CA LEU A 40 33.52 -3.13 9.48
C LEU A 40 34.35 -3.26 8.18
N HIS A 41 33.84 -4.02 7.21
CA HIS A 41 34.52 -4.31 5.95
C HIS A 41 34.02 -3.37 4.86
N CYS A 42 34.58 -2.16 4.81
CA CYS A 42 34.29 -1.20 3.74
C CYS A 42 35.45 -1.12 2.74
N ASP A 43 35.12 -1.15 1.44
CA ASP A 43 35.99 -0.61 0.40
C ASP A 43 35.83 0.92 0.42
N LEU A 44 36.94 1.61 0.72
CA LEU A 44 36.99 3.06 0.85
C LEU A 44 37.90 3.64 -0.22
N ASN A 45 37.30 4.44 -1.11
CA ASN A 45 37.98 5.19 -2.15
C ASN A 45 37.54 6.66 -2.07
N ILE A 46 38.38 7.58 -2.57
CA ILE A 46 38.20 9.04 -2.59
C ILE A 46 36.83 9.49 -3.13
N THR A 47 36.16 8.63 -3.92
CA THR A 47 34.88 8.92 -4.57
C THR A 47 33.76 7.94 -4.22
N HIS A 48 34.04 6.82 -3.54
CA HIS A 48 33.10 5.73 -3.29
C HIS A 48 33.32 5.12 -1.89
N VAL A 49 32.25 4.91 -1.14
CA VAL A 49 32.22 4.11 0.09
C VAL A 49 31.28 2.94 -0.13
N ILE A 50 31.78 1.72 0.00
CA ILE A 50 30.99 0.50 -0.19
C ILE A 50 31.21 -0.41 1.01
N CYS A 51 30.19 -0.61 1.84
CA CYS A 51 30.22 -1.54 2.97
C CYS A 51 29.14 -2.60 2.73
N LYS A 52 29.50 -3.89 2.86
CA LYS A 52 28.59 -5.03 2.63
C LYS A 52 28.80 -6.08 3.72
N GLU A 53 27.73 -6.81 4.01
CA GLU A 53 27.65 -7.93 4.97
C GLU A 53 27.60 -7.54 6.47
N GLU A 54 27.27 -8.53 7.31
CA GLU A 54 26.36 -8.37 8.45
C GLU A 54 26.85 -7.54 9.64
N GLU A 55 25.92 -6.70 10.12
CA GLU A 55 25.99 -5.91 11.35
C GLU A 55 27.10 -4.85 11.40
N LEU A 56 26.81 -3.67 10.83
CA LEU A 56 27.36 -2.42 11.35
C LEU A 56 27.19 -2.42 12.87
N GLY A 57 25.96 -2.65 13.35
CA GLY A 57 25.59 -2.54 14.78
C GLY A 57 25.86 -1.17 15.40
N GLU A 58 26.36 -0.24 14.59
CA GLU A 58 26.99 1.01 14.94
C GLU A 58 26.18 2.18 14.38
N ASN A 59 26.48 3.36 14.91
CA ASN A 59 25.98 4.61 14.40
C ASN A 59 26.60 4.90 13.02
N LEU A 60 25.78 5.12 11.99
CA LEU A 60 26.25 5.51 10.65
C LEU A 60 27.21 6.72 10.66
N SER A 61 27.08 7.61 11.65
CA SER A 61 28.03 8.70 11.87
C SER A 61 29.49 8.23 11.99
N ILE A 62 29.76 7.06 12.57
CA ILE A 62 31.12 6.50 12.75
C ILE A 62 31.76 6.17 11.41
N VAL A 63 31.00 5.61 10.46
CA VAL A 63 31.50 5.28 9.12
C VAL A 63 31.89 6.54 8.35
N LEU A 64 31.04 7.58 8.46
CA LEU A 64 31.29 8.88 7.86
C LEU A 64 32.51 9.56 8.52
N GLU A 65 32.57 9.60 9.85
CA GLU A 65 33.72 10.14 10.61
C GLU A 65 35.03 9.44 10.24
N GLY A 66 35.03 8.10 10.16
CA GLY A 66 36.19 7.32 9.72
C GLY A 66 36.62 7.63 8.28
N TYR A 67 35.68 7.85 7.35
CA TYR A 67 36.00 8.31 6.00
C TYR A 67 36.66 9.70 6.03
N LEU A 68 36.08 10.64 6.79
CA LEU A 68 36.55 12.01 6.93
C LEU A 68 37.95 12.11 7.54
N GLU A 69 38.28 11.25 8.50
CA GLU A 69 39.63 11.17 9.08
C GLU A 69 40.70 10.76 8.06
N ASN A 70 40.32 9.98 7.04
CA ASN A 70 41.26 9.44 6.04
C ASN A 70 41.40 10.33 4.79
N THR A 71 40.31 10.94 4.33
CA THR A 71 40.32 11.82 3.14
C THR A 71 40.44 13.30 3.48
N GLY A 72 40.14 13.69 4.72
CA GLY A 72 40.07 15.07 5.19
C GLY A 72 38.84 15.85 4.69
N THR A 73 38.06 15.33 3.73
CA THR A 73 36.85 16.00 3.20
C THR A 73 35.79 15.01 2.70
N TYR A 74 34.51 15.34 2.86
CA TYR A 74 33.39 14.66 2.19
C TYR A 74 33.15 15.15 0.76
N HIS A 75 33.80 16.24 0.32
CA HIS A 75 33.51 16.89 -0.95
C HIS A 75 33.87 16.04 -2.18
N GLU A 76 34.74 15.04 -2.07
CA GLU A 76 35.11 14.18 -3.21
C GLU A 76 34.18 12.95 -3.36
N LEU A 77 33.43 12.62 -2.31
CA LEU A 77 32.56 11.44 -2.25
C LEU A 77 31.33 11.60 -3.17
N GLN A 78 31.16 10.66 -4.09
CA GLN A 78 30.10 10.64 -5.11
C GLN A 78 29.12 9.48 -4.95
N TYR A 79 29.52 8.41 -4.27
CA TYR A 79 28.74 7.18 -4.14
C TYR A 79 28.88 6.60 -2.73
N ILE A 80 27.77 6.24 -2.10
CA ILE A 80 27.70 5.49 -0.84
C ILE A 80 26.78 4.29 -1.05
N GLU A 81 27.27 3.09 -0.80
CA GLU A 81 26.49 1.85 -0.75
C GLU A 81 26.67 1.18 0.60
N LEU A 82 25.56 1.02 1.32
CA LEU A 82 25.49 0.48 2.68
C LEU A 82 24.43 -0.63 2.77
N THR A 83 24.23 -1.38 1.69
CA THR A 83 23.25 -2.46 1.61
C THR A 83 23.50 -3.57 2.64
N GLY A 84 22.47 -4.00 3.36
CA GLY A 84 22.56 -5.17 4.25
C GLY A 84 23.29 -4.93 5.58
N ASN A 85 23.68 -3.69 5.90
CA ASN A 85 24.53 -3.40 7.07
C ASN A 85 23.76 -3.35 8.40
N ASN A 86 22.43 -3.42 8.40
CA ASN A 86 21.63 -3.36 9.62
C ASN A 86 21.91 -2.05 10.41
N ILE A 87 21.85 -0.89 9.72
CA ILE A 87 22.13 0.45 10.28
C ILE A 87 21.25 0.77 11.51
N VAL A 88 21.87 1.34 12.54
CA VAL A 88 21.21 1.98 13.69
C VAL A 88 21.75 3.39 13.89
N THR A 89 21.00 4.25 14.57
CA THR A 89 21.52 5.50 15.12
C THR A 89 21.15 5.57 16.59
N ASN A 90 22.11 5.78 17.49
CA ASN A 90 21.90 5.81 18.95
C ASN A 90 21.10 4.61 19.51
N GLY A 91 21.22 3.43 18.89
CA GLY A 91 20.54 2.20 19.30
C GLY A 91 19.13 2.00 18.73
N SER A 92 18.61 2.90 17.88
CA SER A 92 17.31 2.76 17.22
C SER A 92 17.44 2.62 15.69
N ARG A 93 16.40 2.09 15.04
CA ARG A 93 16.28 1.96 13.56
C ARG A 93 15.87 3.28 12.89
N GLU A 94 16.43 4.38 13.37
CA GLU A 94 16.03 5.73 12.94
C GLU A 94 17.16 6.45 12.22
N LEU A 95 16.82 7.15 11.13
CA LEU A 95 17.72 8.10 10.48
C LEU A 95 17.35 9.52 10.94
N PRO A 96 18.16 10.19 11.79
CA PRO A 96 17.85 11.52 12.30
C PRO A 96 18.06 12.63 11.24
N PRO A 97 17.51 13.83 11.46
CA PRO A 97 17.75 14.99 10.61
C PRO A 97 19.25 15.32 10.47
N ASN A 98 19.70 15.63 9.26
CA ASN A 98 21.10 15.95 8.94
C ASN A 98 22.13 14.84 9.27
N LEU A 99 21.72 13.56 9.26
CA LEU A 99 22.62 12.40 9.45
C LEU A 99 23.83 12.44 8.50
N PHE A 100 23.61 12.87 7.26
CA PHE A 100 24.61 13.01 6.20
C PHE A 100 25.35 14.37 6.23
N GLY A 101 25.61 14.87 7.44
CA GLY A 101 26.37 16.10 7.70
C GLY A 101 25.51 17.35 7.91
N ASN A 102 26.07 18.32 8.62
CA ASN A 102 25.39 19.58 8.94
C ASN A 102 25.52 20.60 7.79
N CYS A 103 24.39 20.97 7.18
CA CYS A 103 24.31 21.96 6.09
C CYS A 103 24.90 23.34 6.43
N SER A 104 25.03 23.69 7.71
CA SER A 104 25.63 24.95 8.19
C SER A 104 27.13 24.83 8.51
N ALA A 105 27.69 23.63 8.54
CA ALA A 105 29.11 23.42 8.84
C ALA A 105 30.02 23.84 7.67
N ASP A 106 31.34 23.91 7.93
CA ASP A 106 32.40 24.07 6.93
C ASP A 106 32.11 23.19 5.69
N PRO A 107 32.17 23.72 4.45
CA PRO A 107 31.88 22.97 3.23
C PRO A 107 32.55 21.59 3.16
N LYS A 108 33.78 21.43 3.66
CA LYS A 108 34.49 20.14 3.67
C LYS A 108 33.76 19.02 4.41
N TYR A 109 32.82 19.37 5.31
CA TYR A 109 31.95 18.46 6.05
C TYR A 109 30.57 18.26 5.40
N ARG A 110 30.40 18.58 4.11
CA ARG A 110 29.15 18.39 3.37
C ARG A 110 29.32 17.38 2.23
N LEU A 111 28.39 16.42 2.16
CA LEU A 111 28.25 15.46 1.06
C LEU A 111 27.65 16.10 -0.21
N SER A 112 28.12 17.29 -0.58
CA SER A 112 27.52 18.15 -1.61
C SER A 112 27.81 17.69 -3.05
N ASN A 113 28.65 16.68 -3.24
CA ASN A 113 28.93 16.04 -4.53
C ASN A 113 28.44 14.59 -4.59
N LEU A 114 27.78 14.10 -3.53
CA LEU A 114 27.18 12.77 -3.52
C LEU A 114 26.07 12.71 -4.58
N LYS A 115 26.15 11.71 -5.46
CA LYS A 115 25.19 11.45 -6.55
C LYS A 115 24.37 10.19 -6.32
N THR A 116 24.88 9.22 -5.57
CA THR A 116 24.16 7.98 -5.28
C THR A 116 24.31 7.58 -3.82
N LEU A 117 23.18 7.23 -3.21
CA LEU A 117 23.09 6.72 -1.85
C LEU A 117 22.19 5.47 -1.85
N ASP A 118 22.78 4.33 -1.51
CA ASP A 118 22.08 3.06 -1.32
C ASP A 118 22.06 2.69 0.17
N LEU A 119 20.85 2.63 0.72
CA LEU A 119 20.55 2.23 2.10
C LEU A 119 19.63 0.99 2.14
N SER A 120 19.65 0.18 1.09
CA SER A 120 18.75 -0.97 0.96
C SER A 120 19.02 -2.06 1.99
N ASN A 121 18.00 -2.86 2.33
CA ASN A 121 18.11 -3.99 3.26
C ASN A 121 18.73 -3.62 4.63
N ASN A 122 18.28 -2.52 5.25
CA ASN A 122 18.80 -2.06 6.54
C ASN A 122 17.80 -2.13 7.71
N SER A 123 16.58 -2.62 7.46
CA SER A 123 15.48 -2.62 8.44
C SER A 123 15.23 -1.23 9.08
N ILE A 124 15.42 -0.16 8.32
CA ILE A 124 15.15 1.22 8.77
C ILE A 124 13.65 1.36 9.04
N GLU A 125 13.30 1.81 10.25
CA GLU A 125 11.91 1.95 10.70
C GLU A 125 11.44 3.41 10.65
N THR A 126 12.28 4.37 11.04
CA THR A 126 11.95 5.80 11.00
C THR A 126 12.97 6.53 10.14
N ILE A 127 12.50 7.35 9.20
CA ILE A 127 13.32 8.38 8.55
C ILE A 127 12.74 9.71 8.97
N HIS A 128 13.56 10.63 9.48
CA HIS A 128 13.09 11.97 9.84
C HIS A 128 13.17 12.94 8.65
N GLY A 129 12.34 13.97 8.67
CA GLY A 129 12.44 15.11 7.78
C GLY A 129 13.84 15.74 7.84
N LYS A 130 14.36 16.14 6.68
CA LYS A 130 15.72 16.67 6.50
C LYS A 130 16.88 15.68 6.75
N THR A 131 16.62 14.37 6.85
CA THR A 131 17.70 13.34 6.90
C THR A 131 18.68 13.52 5.72
N PHE A 132 18.15 13.67 4.50
CA PHE A 132 18.95 13.75 3.27
C PHE A 132 19.27 15.19 2.83
N HIS A 133 18.92 16.21 3.63
CA HIS A 133 18.85 17.62 3.21
C HIS A 133 20.16 18.21 2.67
N CYS A 134 21.31 17.68 3.10
CA CYS A 134 22.63 18.24 2.83
C CYS A 134 23.33 17.64 1.60
N MET A 135 22.57 16.92 0.76
CA MET A 135 23.04 16.27 -0.47
C MET A 135 22.30 16.80 -1.72
N PRO A 136 22.40 18.11 -2.06
CA PRO A 136 21.59 18.72 -3.12
C PRO A 136 21.89 18.21 -4.54
N LYS A 137 23.01 17.50 -4.73
CA LYS A 137 23.40 16.85 -6.00
C LYS A 137 23.07 15.36 -6.06
N LEU A 138 22.35 14.82 -5.07
CA LEU A 138 21.95 13.42 -5.06
C LEU A 138 21.02 13.15 -6.24
N GLU A 139 21.42 12.22 -7.12
CA GLU A 139 20.69 11.85 -8.33
C GLU A 139 19.93 10.54 -8.14
N ASN A 140 20.47 9.60 -7.36
CA ASN A 140 19.88 8.29 -7.09
C ASN A 140 19.79 8.05 -5.58
N LEU A 141 18.59 7.71 -5.10
CA LEU A 141 18.35 7.26 -3.73
C LEU A 141 17.61 5.93 -3.77
N THR A 142 18.09 4.92 -3.06
CA THR A 142 17.33 3.69 -2.81
C THR A 142 17.20 3.41 -1.32
N LEU A 143 15.96 3.12 -0.92
CA LEU A 143 15.54 2.69 0.41
C LEU A 143 14.89 1.31 0.35
N ARG A 144 15.19 0.52 -0.69
CA ARG A 144 14.61 -0.81 -0.92
C ARG A 144 14.77 -1.75 0.28
N ASP A 145 13.83 -2.66 0.52
CA ASP A 145 13.91 -3.69 1.57
C ASP A 145 14.11 -3.07 2.97
N ASN A 146 13.25 -2.11 3.33
CA ASN A 146 13.24 -1.48 4.64
C ASN A 146 11.85 -1.60 5.28
N LYS A 147 11.68 -1.05 6.48
CA LYS A 147 10.45 -1.16 7.27
C LYS A 147 9.92 0.23 7.62
N TRP A 148 10.00 1.16 6.66
CA TRP A 148 9.78 2.57 6.93
C TRP A 148 8.32 2.85 7.30
N LYS A 149 8.13 3.21 8.55
CA LYS A 149 6.89 3.68 9.14
C LYS A 149 6.74 5.15 8.80
N LEU A 150 5.94 5.47 7.77
CA LEU A 150 5.56 6.85 7.48
C LEU A 150 4.66 7.36 8.62
N TYR A 151 5.22 8.10 9.58
CA TYR A 151 4.47 8.83 10.59
C TYR A 151 4.05 10.20 10.06
N MET A 152 2.84 10.66 10.45
CA MET A 152 2.36 12.00 10.14
C MET A 152 2.38 12.84 11.41
N HIS A 153 3.55 13.42 11.68
CA HIS A 153 3.69 14.55 12.59
C HIS A 153 3.82 15.82 11.75
N SER A 154 3.31 16.96 12.24
CA SER A 154 3.26 18.25 11.54
C SER A 154 4.61 18.77 11.02
N ASP A 155 5.70 18.20 11.54
CA ASP A 155 7.06 18.72 11.42
C ASP A 155 7.90 17.91 10.40
N GLN A 156 7.36 16.81 9.87
CA GLN A 156 8.13 15.72 9.23
C GLN A 156 7.93 15.61 7.70
N THR A 157 7.27 16.55 7.03
CA THR A 157 6.98 16.44 5.57
C THR A 157 8.21 16.54 4.65
N GLY A 158 9.32 17.08 5.14
CA GLY A 158 10.53 17.36 4.37
C GLY A 158 11.51 16.18 4.21
N TYR A 159 11.03 14.93 4.08
CA TYR A 159 11.88 13.74 3.95
C TYR A 159 12.91 13.85 2.83
N PHE A 160 12.48 14.30 1.64
CA PHE A 160 13.32 14.49 0.44
C PHE A 160 13.62 15.97 0.16
N SER A 161 13.57 16.81 1.20
CA SER A 161 13.72 18.26 1.04
C SER A 161 15.13 18.62 0.55
N ASN A 162 15.23 19.56 -0.39
CA ASN A 162 16.47 19.99 -1.06
C ASN A 162 17.11 18.94 -1.99
N LEU A 163 16.45 17.80 -2.26
CA LEU A 163 16.90 16.81 -3.26
C LEU A 163 16.48 17.20 -4.69
N HIS A 164 16.75 18.44 -5.10
CA HIS A 164 16.31 18.99 -6.39
C HIS A 164 16.93 18.31 -7.62
N SER A 165 18.07 17.62 -7.44
CA SER A 165 18.77 16.88 -8.51
C SER A 165 18.35 15.41 -8.62
N LEU A 166 17.40 14.94 -7.80
CA LEU A 166 17.02 13.54 -7.71
C LEU A 166 16.32 13.08 -8.98
N LYS A 167 16.88 12.07 -9.66
CA LYS A 167 16.43 11.49 -10.92
C LYS A 167 15.83 10.10 -10.74
N ALA A 168 16.34 9.31 -9.80
CA ALA A 168 15.81 8.00 -9.45
C ALA A 168 15.56 7.88 -7.94
N LEU A 169 14.35 7.47 -7.60
CA LEU A 169 13.92 7.16 -6.23
C LEU A 169 13.36 5.75 -6.21
N ASP A 170 14.05 4.85 -5.50
CA ASP A 170 13.61 3.47 -5.32
C ASP A 170 13.11 3.26 -3.89
N LEU A 171 11.80 2.99 -3.79
CA LEU A 171 11.06 2.68 -2.58
C LEU A 171 10.42 1.28 -2.70
N SER A 172 11.00 0.36 -3.47
CA SER A 172 10.46 -1.00 -3.57
C SER A 172 10.59 -1.77 -2.25
N ASN A 173 9.53 -2.41 -1.77
CA ASN A 173 9.52 -3.09 -0.46
C ASN A 173 10.09 -2.21 0.69
N ALA A 174 9.73 -0.92 0.73
CA ALA A 174 10.38 0.06 1.60
C ALA A 174 9.60 0.33 2.91
N PHE A 175 8.32 -0.02 2.97
CA PHE A 175 7.42 0.33 4.08
C PHE A 175 7.11 -0.88 4.97
N GLU A 176 6.75 -0.65 6.24
CA GLU A 176 6.31 -1.75 7.13
C GLU A 176 4.83 -2.09 6.89
N ASP A 177 4.51 -3.37 6.66
CA ASP A 177 3.13 -3.82 6.46
C ASP A 177 2.27 -3.67 7.71
N MET A 178 1.43 -2.62 7.72
CA MET A 178 0.50 -2.32 8.81
C MET A 178 -0.95 -2.78 8.57
N TRP A 179 -1.25 -3.45 7.43
CA TRP A 179 -2.36 -4.41 7.18
C TRP A 179 -2.77 -4.51 5.69
N ASP A 180 -2.58 -3.45 4.88
CA ASP A 180 -3.09 -3.39 3.49
C ASP A 180 -2.44 -2.33 2.56
N GLY A 181 -1.31 -1.74 2.96
CA GLY A 181 -0.67 -0.61 2.26
C GLY A 181 -1.47 0.71 2.24
N SER A 182 -2.74 0.72 2.67
CA SER A 182 -3.65 1.88 2.56
C SER A 182 -3.23 3.06 3.43
N TYR A 183 -2.42 2.82 4.45
CA TYR A 183 -1.94 3.84 5.38
C TYR A 183 -0.73 4.64 4.87
N HIS A 184 0.11 4.03 4.02
CA HIS A 184 1.36 4.63 3.55
C HIS A 184 1.15 5.48 2.31
N LEU A 185 0.33 5.01 1.35
CA LEU A 185 0.12 5.70 0.08
C LEU A 185 -0.42 7.13 0.25
N PRO A 186 -1.45 7.42 1.09
CA PRO A 186 -1.92 8.79 1.33
C PRO A 186 -0.88 9.70 2.00
N LYS A 187 0.10 9.13 2.70
CA LYS A 187 1.19 9.90 3.31
C LYS A 187 2.27 10.21 2.29
N LEU A 188 2.65 9.21 1.49
CA LEU A 188 3.58 9.36 0.38
C LEU A 188 3.10 10.39 -0.65
N VAL A 189 1.78 10.48 -0.88
CA VAL A 189 1.11 11.54 -1.64
C VAL A 189 1.48 12.95 -1.15
N GLU A 190 1.50 13.19 0.17
CA GLU A 190 1.90 14.48 0.72
C GLU A 190 3.41 14.70 0.64
N VAL A 191 4.23 13.64 0.68
CA VAL A 191 5.67 13.73 0.43
C VAL A 191 5.96 14.19 -1.00
N PHE A 192 5.27 13.64 -2.01
CA PHE A 192 5.42 14.06 -3.41
C PHE A 192 4.97 15.51 -3.64
N LYS A 193 3.93 15.98 -2.95
CA LYS A 193 3.48 17.39 -3.01
C LYS A 193 4.45 18.36 -2.35
N SER A 194 5.11 17.97 -1.25
CA SER A 194 5.88 18.89 -0.39
C SER A 194 7.36 19.04 -0.73
N ASN A 195 7.96 18.14 -1.53
CA ASN A 195 9.41 18.09 -1.73
C ASN A 195 9.92 18.58 -3.11
N ASN A 196 9.03 18.97 -4.04
CA ASN A 196 9.37 19.56 -5.35
C ASN A 196 10.47 18.80 -6.14
N LEU A 197 10.23 17.51 -6.38
CA LEU A 197 11.17 16.60 -7.05
C LEU A 197 11.12 16.78 -8.59
N ALA A 198 11.48 17.98 -9.06
CA ALA A 198 11.29 18.40 -10.45
C ALA A 198 12.08 17.59 -11.50
N GLU A 199 13.25 17.04 -11.14
CA GLU A 199 14.10 16.22 -12.03
C GLU A 199 13.83 14.72 -11.94
N LEU A 200 12.86 14.28 -11.11
CA LEU A 200 12.61 12.86 -10.87
C LEU A 200 12.05 12.19 -12.13
N ARG A 201 12.77 11.19 -12.64
CA ARG A 201 12.47 10.44 -13.87
C ARG A 201 12.05 9.02 -13.60
N THR A 202 12.59 8.38 -12.56
CA THR A 202 12.27 6.99 -12.19
C THR A 202 11.76 6.95 -10.76
N LEU A 203 10.57 6.40 -10.57
CA LEU A 203 9.97 6.14 -9.28
C LEU A 203 9.60 4.65 -9.20
N ASN A 204 10.29 3.90 -8.35
CA ASN A 204 9.98 2.50 -8.09
C ASN A 204 9.19 2.37 -6.79
N LEU A 205 7.98 1.80 -6.90
CA LEU A 205 7.02 1.55 -5.84
C LEU A 205 6.53 0.09 -5.84
N SER A 206 7.26 -0.82 -6.48
CA SER A 206 6.96 -2.25 -6.48
C SER A 206 7.04 -2.89 -5.08
N TYR A 207 6.39 -4.04 -4.87
CA TYR A 207 6.48 -4.80 -3.61
C TYR A 207 6.07 -4.02 -2.33
N ASN A 208 5.13 -3.06 -2.41
CA ASN A 208 4.66 -2.28 -1.26
C ASN A 208 3.22 -2.62 -0.82
N GLU A 209 2.75 -3.81 -1.21
CA GLU A 209 1.45 -4.39 -0.84
C GLU A 209 0.21 -3.50 -1.13
N PHE A 210 0.32 -2.50 -2.02
CA PHE A 210 -0.78 -1.55 -2.26
C PHE A 210 -2.02 -2.23 -2.85
N MET A 211 -3.15 -2.25 -2.12
CA MET A 211 -4.41 -2.84 -2.63
C MET A 211 -5.13 -1.99 -3.70
N ALA A 212 -4.84 -0.70 -3.76
CA ALA A 212 -5.36 0.24 -4.76
C ALA A 212 -4.44 1.46 -4.90
N PHE A 213 -4.45 2.09 -6.07
CA PHE A 213 -3.77 3.35 -6.34
C PHE A 213 -4.82 4.45 -6.59
N SER A 214 -5.14 5.21 -5.54
CA SER A 214 -6.31 6.11 -5.51
C SER A 214 -6.22 7.32 -6.44
N ASP A 215 -7.34 8.02 -6.61
CA ASP A 215 -7.41 9.31 -7.32
C ASP A 215 -6.40 10.33 -6.77
N GLU A 216 -6.26 10.43 -5.44
CA GLU A 216 -5.28 11.31 -4.81
C GLU A 216 -3.84 10.87 -5.12
N ALA A 217 -3.58 9.56 -5.17
CA ALA A 217 -2.29 8.99 -5.54
C ALA A 217 -1.93 9.29 -7.00
N GLY A 218 -2.83 8.95 -7.93
CA GLY A 218 -2.69 9.27 -9.35
C GLY A 218 -2.48 10.76 -9.61
N LYS A 219 -3.21 11.62 -8.90
CA LYS A 219 -3.11 13.07 -9.04
C LYS A 219 -1.85 13.64 -8.39
N SER A 220 -1.32 13.00 -7.34
CA SER A 220 -0.05 13.42 -6.73
C SER A 220 1.13 13.28 -7.68
N LEU A 221 1.12 12.27 -8.56
CA LEU A 221 2.16 12.09 -9.57
C LEU A 221 2.24 13.26 -10.57
N CYS A 222 1.18 14.08 -10.70
CA CYS A 222 1.25 15.34 -11.47
C CYS A 222 2.25 16.37 -10.89
N THR A 223 2.72 16.22 -9.65
CA THR A 223 3.76 17.09 -9.06
C THR A 223 5.18 16.67 -9.44
N LEU A 224 5.34 15.62 -10.24
CA LEU A 224 6.59 15.04 -10.71
C LEU A 224 6.73 15.25 -12.23
N PRO A 225 7.03 16.48 -12.71
CA PRO A 225 6.87 16.86 -14.12
C PRO A 225 7.82 16.15 -15.09
N SER A 226 8.93 15.59 -14.58
CA SER A 226 9.92 14.84 -15.38
C SER A 226 9.75 13.32 -15.31
N LEU A 227 8.70 12.81 -14.67
CA LEU A 227 8.54 11.37 -14.42
C LEU A 227 8.36 10.60 -15.73
N GLN A 228 9.29 9.68 -16.00
CA GLN A 228 9.36 8.86 -17.21
C GLN A 228 8.99 7.40 -16.93
N THR A 229 9.50 6.83 -15.83
CA THR A 229 9.30 5.44 -15.42
C THR A 229 8.60 5.39 -14.07
N LEU A 230 7.44 4.72 -14.02
CA LEU A 230 6.70 4.41 -12.82
C LEU A 230 6.56 2.88 -12.71
N ASP A 231 7.18 2.30 -11.69
CA ASP A 231 7.03 0.88 -11.39
C ASP A 231 6.07 0.69 -10.20
N LEU A 232 4.93 0.05 -10.44
CA LEU A 232 3.92 -0.33 -9.45
C LEU A 232 3.72 -1.86 -9.45
N SER A 233 4.66 -2.62 -10.02
CA SER A 233 4.56 -4.08 -10.13
C SER A 233 4.61 -4.79 -8.77
N TYR A 234 4.18 -6.05 -8.71
CA TYR A 234 4.22 -6.86 -7.47
C TYR A 234 3.54 -6.19 -6.26
N ASN A 235 2.42 -5.49 -6.49
CA ASN A 235 1.54 -5.00 -5.44
C ASN A 235 0.22 -5.80 -5.45
N TYR A 236 -0.77 -5.39 -4.65
CA TYR A 236 -2.10 -6.00 -4.65
C TYR A 236 -3.14 -5.13 -5.38
N ILE A 237 -2.72 -4.31 -6.35
CA ILE A 237 -3.56 -3.25 -6.91
C ILE A 237 -4.73 -3.86 -7.67
N SER A 238 -5.93 -3.67 -7.15
CA SER A 238 -7.20 -4.08 -7.77
C SER A 238 -7.87 -2.94 -8.54
N ARG A 239 -7.53 -1.69 -8.22
CA ARG A 239 -8.05 -0.47 -8.84
C ARG A 239 -6.95 0.59 -8.93
N ILE A 240 -6.86 1.27 -10.06
CA ILE A 240 -5.85 2.30 -10.32
C ILE A 240 -6.46 3.50 -11.05
N SER A 241 -6.13 4.69 -10.58
CA SER A 241 -6.40 5.96 -11.24
C SER A 241 -5.09 6.64 -11.66
N LEU A 242 -4.99 7.02 -12.94
CA LEU A 242 -3.90 7.82 -13.51
C LEU A 242 -4.48 9.00 -14.28
N TYR A 243 -3.75 10.11 -14.37
CA TYR A 243 -4.24 11.37 -14.94
C TYR A 243 -3.42 11.82 -16.14
N THR A 244 -4.07 12.53 -17.06
CA THR A 244 -3.47 13.02 -18.33
C THR A 244 -2.39 14.09 -18.17
N CYS A 245 -2.06 14.46 -16.93
CA CYS A 245 -0.92 15.30 -16.59
C CYS A 245 0.43 14.55 -16.72
N LEU A 246 0.38 13.21 -16.71
CA LEU A 246 1.57 12.37 -16.68
C LEU A 246 2.23 12.30 -18.06
N ASN A 247 3.55 12.46 -18.05
CA ASN A 247 4.45 12.43 -19.20
C ASN A 247 5.36 11.18 -19.13
N THR A 248 4.83 10.10 -18.56
CA THR A 248 5.54 8.84 -18.34
C THR A 248 5.64 8.05 -19.64
N THR A 249 6.84 7.59 -19.99
CA THR A 249 7.08 6.65 -21.10
C THR A 249 6.90 5.20 -20.70
N THR A 250 7.01 4.87 -19.41
CA THR A 250 6.95 3.48 -18.94
C THR A 250 6.17 3.36 -17.65
N ILE A 251 5.16 2.49 -17.65
CA ILE A 251 4.35 2.15 -16.47
C ILE A 251 4.35 0.62 -16.33
N ASP A 252 4.79 0.10 -15.18
CA ASP A 252 4.67 -1.33 -14.88
C ASP A 252 3.54 -1.58 -13.87
N LEU A 253 2.52 -2.33 -14.30
CA LEU A 253 1.41 -2.81 -13.47
C LEU A 253 1.35 -4.34 -13.44
N SER A 254 2.42 -5.02 -13.86
CA SER A 254 2.48 -6.49 -13.82
C SER A 254 2.42 -7.02 -12.38
N ASN A 255 2.02 -8.28 -12.22
CA ASN A 255 1.97 -8.96 -10.91
C ASN A 255 1.10 -8.19 -9.89
N ASN A 256 -0.11 -7.81 -10.30
CA ASN A 256 -1.10 -7.09 -9.49
C ASN A 256 -2.43 -7.86 -9.44
N LYS A 257 -3.50 -7.21 -8.99
CA LYS A 257 -4.83 -7.80 -8.73
C LYS A 257 -5.93 -7.17 -9.56
N ILE A 258 -5.59 -6.60 -10.71
CA ILE A 258 -6.55 -5.88 -11.57
C ILE A 258 -7.44 -6.92 -12.28
N PRO A 259 -8.77 -6.94 -12.04
CA PRO A 259 -9.66 -7.87 -12.73
C PRO A 259 -10.08 -7.35 -14.11
N GLN A 260 -10.11 -6.03 -14.28
CA GLN A 260 -10.48 -5.30 -15.48
C GLN A 260 -10.03 -3.84 -15.40
N LEU A 261 -9.86 -3.18 -16.54
CA LEU A 261 -9.57 -1.76 -16.65
C LEU A 261 -10.86 -0.93 -16.65
N LEU A 262 -10.86 0.18 -15.91
CA LEU A 262 -11.99 1.11 -15.85
C LEU A 262 -11.99 2.05 -17.08
N PRO A 263 -13.17 2.50 -17.57
CA PRO A 263 -13.26 3.39 -18.74
C PRO A 263 -12.45 4.68 -18.62
N ASP A 264 -12.43 5.31 -17.43
CA ASP A 264 -11.65 6.54 -17.20
C ASP A 264 -10.14 6.28 -17.23
N PHE A 265 -9.69 5.13 -16.73
CA PHE A 265 -8.29 4.71 -16.84
C PHE A 265 -7.91 4.50 -18.32
N ILE A 266 -8.74 3.80 -19.10
CA ILE A 266 -8.52 3.59 -20.55
C ILE A 266 -8.47 4.94 -21.29
N SER A 267 -9.40 5.85 -20.98
CA SER A 267 -9.47 7.21 -21.54
C SER A 267 -8.23 8.05 -21.22
N ASN A 268 -7.69 7.93 -20.01
CA ASN A 268 -6.52 8.68 -19.58
C ASN A 268 -5.21 8.06 -20.12
N ILE A 269 -5.04 6.74 -20.06
CA ILE A 269 -3.83 6.08 -20.55
C ILE A 269 -3.66 6.24 -22.07
N THR A 270 -4.75 6.25 -22.83
CA THR A 270 -4.74 6.54 -24.27
C THR A 270 -4.26 7.97 -24.57
N LYS A 271 -4.49 8.94 -23.68
CA LYS A 271 -3.97 10.32 -23.82
C LYS A 271 -2.52 10.46 -23.34
N ILE A 272 -2.14 9.74 -22.28
CA ILE A 272 -0.75 9.66 -21.81
C ILE A 272 0.14 9.03 -22.90
N SER A 273 -0.39 8.07 -23.67
CA SER A 273 0.35 7.37 -24.73
C SER A 273 0.72 8.19 -25.97
N HIS A 274 0.45 9.50 -26.02
CA HIS A 274 0.83 10.36 -27.16
C HIS A 274 2.34 10.52 -27.37
N HIS A 275 3.17 10.01 -26.44
CA HIS A 275 4.62 10.02 -26.55
C HIS A 275 5.14 8.83 -27.37
N ALA A 276 6.05 9.10 -28.31
CA ALA A 276 6.82 8.05 -28.96
C ALA A 276 7.59 7.24 -27.90
N ASN A 277 7.46 5.91 -27.95
CA ASN A 277 7.98 4.95 -26.98
C ASN A 277 7.23 4.92 -25.62
N PHE A 278 5.94 5.25 -25.58
CA PHE A 278 5.08 4.85 -24.46
C PHE A 278 4.92 3.32 -24.41
N THR A 279 5.07 2.73 -23.24
CA THR A 279 4.87 1.30 -23.00
C THR A 279 4.29 1.04 -21.60
N ILE A 280 3.31 0.13 -21.52
CA ILE A 280 2.72 -0.35 -20.25
C ILE A 280 2.82 -1.88 -20.15
N TYR A 281 2.93 -2.40 -18.92
CA TYR A 281 2.98 -3.83 -18.60
C TYR A 281 1.80 -4.25 -17.74
N PHE A 282 1.23 -5.42 -18.02
CA PHE A 282 -0.06 -5.90 -17.50
C PHE A 282 -0.08 -7.39 -17.14
N LYS A 283 1.00 -8.13 -17.39
CA LYS A 283 1.13 -9.57 -17.14
C LYS A 283 0.88 -9.93 -15.67
N ASN A 284 0.40 -11.15 -15.43
CA ASN A 284 0.12 -11.68 -14.08
C ASN A 284 -0.85 -10.80 -13.25
N ASN A 285 -1.87 -10.24 -13.89
CA ASN A 285 -3.04 -9.66 -13.21
C ASN A 285 -4.21 -10.65 -13.15
N GLU A 286 -5.17 -10.42 -12.26
CA GLU A 286 -6.31 -11.32 -12.00
C GLU A 286 -7.46 -11.14 -13.00
N TRP A 287 -7.15 -11.05 -14.30
CA TRP A 287 -8.12 -10.75 -15.36
C TRP A 287 -9.36 -11.66 -15.30
N GLU A 288 -10.52 -11.07 -15.00
CA GLU A 288 -11.78 -11.77 -14.82
C GLU A 288 -12.58 -11.71 -16.11
N CYS A 289 -12.49 -12.75 -16.93
CA CYS A 289 -13.08 -12.86 -18.26
C CYS A 289 -14.59 -13.18 -18.20
N ASP A 290 -15.37 -12.27 -17.62
CA ASP A 290 -16.83 -12.27 -17.57
C ASP A 290 -17.43 -11.11 -18.41
N CYS A 291 -18.72 -10.79 -18.27
CA CYS A 291 -19.34 -9.72 -19.06
C CYS A 291 -18.83 -8.30 -18.79
N TYR A 292 -18.24 -8.02 -17.62
CA TYR A 292 -17.71 -6.69 -17.29
C TYR A 292 -16.36 -6.44 -18.00
N PHE A 293 -15.62 -7.51 -18.31
CA PHE A 293 -14.34 -7.47 -19.01
C PHE A 293 -14.37 -6.89 -20.43
N LYS A 294 -15.55 -6.77 -21.05
CA LYS A 294 -15.69 -6.44 -22.48
C LYS A 294 -14.95 -5.18 -22.93
N ASP A 295 -15.00 -4.12 -22.14
CA ASP A 295 -14.31 -2.87 -22.49
C ASP A 295 -12.79 -2.97 -22.35
N THR A 296 -12.31 -3.80 -21.42
CA THR A 296 -10.88 -4.16 -21.31
C THR A 296 -10.43 -4.98 -22.51
N TYR A 297 -11.22 -5.99 -22.90
CA TYR A 297 -10.96 -6.80 -24.09
C TYR A 297 -10.93 -5.95 -25.38
N ARG A 298 -11.91 -5.07 -25.59
CA ARG A 298 -11.95 -4.15 -26.73
C ARG A 298 -10.72 -3.24 -26.79
N PHE A 299 -10.28 -2.71 -25.64
CA PHE A 299 -9.05 -1.93 -25.54
C PHE A 299 -7.81 -2.76 -25.88
N PHE A 300 -7.69 -3.99 -25.38
CA PHE A 300 -6.59 -4.90 -25.72
C PHE A 300 -6.57 -5.33 -27.19
N LEU A 301 -7.70 -5.29 -27.90
CA LEU A 301 -7.75 -5.45 -29.36
C LEU A 301 -7.40 -4.18 -30.14
N SER A 302 -7.55 -2.99 -29.54
CA SER A 302 -7.28 -1.71 -30.21
C SER A 302 -5.82 -1.24 -30.12
N VAL A 303 -4.96 -2.01 -29.44
CA VAL A 303 -3.53 -1.70 -29.20
C VAL A 303 -2.63 -2.87 -29.57
N ASP A 304 -1.33 -2.62 -29.66
CA ASP A 304 -0.32 -3.60 -30.06
C ASP A 304 0.76 -3.83 -28.96
N SER A 305 1.76 -4.64 -29.29
CA SER A 305 2.90 -4.95 -28.39
C SER A 305 3.95 -3.84 -28.25
N ALA A 306 3.77 -2.70 -28.93
CA ALA A 306 4.55 -1.49 -28.65
C ALA A 306 3.90 -0.69 -27.51
N PHE A 307 2.56 -0.63 -27.48
CA PHE A 307 1.79 -0.03 -26.38
C PHE A 307 1.80 -0.94 -25.14
N ILE A 308 1.26 -2.16 -25.22
CA ILE A 308 1.21 -3.11 -24.09
C ILE A 308 2.27 -4.18 -24.32
N LYS A 309 3.40 -4.14 -23.61
CA LYS A 309 4.58 -4.94 -23.99
C LYS A 309 4.33 -6.44 -23.93
N ASP A 310 3.53 -6.86 -22.97
CA ASP A 310 3.21 -8.23 -22.59
C ASP A 310 1.80 -8.66 -23.03
N LEU A 311 1.23 -7.96 -24.03
CA LEU A 311 -0.13 -8.17 -24.54
C LEU A 311 -0.46 -9.61 -24.96
N GLU A 312 0.52 -10.34 -25.49
CA GLU A 312 0.35 -11.74 -25.91
C GLU A 312 0.37 -12.72 -24.72
N ASP A 313 0.91 -12.31 -23.58
CA ASP A 313 1.04 -13.12 -22.36
C ASP A 313 -0.16 -12.93 -21.40
N LEU A 314 -1.14 -12.09 -21.74
CA LEU A 314 -2.30 -11.83 -20.89
C LEU A 314 -3.26 -13.03 -20.92
N VAL A 315 -3.51 -13.62 -19.75
CA VAL A 315 -4.38 -14.78 -19.56
C VAL A 315 -5.54 -14.46 -18.62
N CYS A 316 -6.69 -15.09 -18.85
CA CYS A 316 -7.83 -15.05 -17.93
C CYS A 316 -7.50 -15.85 -16.65
N VAL A 317 -7.68 -15.26 -15.48
CA VAL A 317 -7.53 -15.93 -14.18
C VAL A 317 -8.89 -16.41 -13.65
N GLN A 318 -9.94 -15.65 -13.92
CA GLN A 318 -11.34 -16.01 -13.64
C GLN A 318 -12.20 -15.75 -14.90
N GLY A 319 -13.48 -16.09 -14.87
CA GLY A 319 -14.42 -15.74 -15.93
C GLY A 319 -15.74 -16.49 -15.84
N PHE A 320 -16.63 -16.28 -16.82
CA PHE A 320 -17.98 -16.85 -16.85
C PHE A 320 -18.03 -18.39 -16.71
N HIS A 321 -17.05 -19.07 -17.30
CA HIS A 321 -16.94 -20.52 -17.26
C HIS A 321 -15.53 -20.93 -16.85
N SER A 322 -15.42 -22.00 -16.07
CA SER A 322 -14.15 -22.52 -15.52
C SER A 322 -13.11 -22.88 -16.60
N SER A 323 -13.55 -23.18 -17.83
CA SER A 323 -12.67 -23.43 -18.97
C SER A 323 -11.99 -22.19 -19.54
N TYR A 324 -12.25 -20.99 -19.02
CA TYR A 324 -11.54 -19.77 -19.42
C TYR A 324 -10.24 -19.58 -18.62
N VAL A 325 -10.14 -20.15 -17.42
CA VAL A 325 -8.97 -20.05 -16.55
C VAL A 325 -7.71 -20.56 -17.27
N GLY A 326 -6.67 -19.74 -17.31
CA GLY A 326 -5.39 -20.02 -17.98
C GLY A 326 -5.41 -19.84 -19.50
N ARG A 327 -6.54 -19.47 -20.12
CA ARG A 327 -6.57 -19.17 -21.56
C ARG A 327 -6.01 -17.78 -21.85
N PRO A 328 -5.23 -17.58 -22.94
CA PRO A 328 -4.88 -16.25 -23.42
C PRO A 328 -6.13 -15.43 -23.74
N VAL A 329 -6.16 -14.17 -23.32
CA VAL A 329 -7.30 -13.26 -23.49
C VAL A 329 -7.67 -13.11 -24.97
N LYS A 330 -6.67 -12.96 -25.85
CA LYS A 330 -6.84 -12.90 -27.31
C LYS A 330 -7.36 -14.19 -27.97
N SER A 331 -7.49 -15.29 -27.23
CA SER A 331 -8.06 -16.55 -27.75
C SER A 331 -9.58 -16.64 -27.59
N LEU A 332 -10.20 -15.70 -26.85
CA LEU A 332 -11.64 -15.59 -26.67
C LEU A 332 -12.23 -14.58 -27.67
N ASN A 333 -13.55 -14.60 -27.85
CA ASN A 333 -14.31 -13.63 -28.63
C ASN A 333 -15.13 -12.71 -27.71
N GLU A 334 -15.59 -11.55 -28.21
CA GLU A 334 -16.38 -10.62 -27.38
C GLU A 334 -17.70 -11.25 -26.86
N GLU A 335 -18.24 -12.23 -27.59
CA GLU A 335 -19.44 -12.96 -27.23
C GLU A 335 -19.23 -13.96 -26.08
N ASP A 336 -17.99 -14.40 -25.80
CA ASP A 336 -17.67 -15.39 -24.76
C ASP A 336 -17.81 -14.80 -23.35
N PHE A 337 -17.65 -13.47 -23.23
CA PHE A 337 -17.79 -12.67 -22.01
C PHE A 337 -19.26 -12.51 -21.60
N LYS A 338 -19.71 -13.35 -20.66
CA LYS A 338 -21.10 -13.41 -20.18
C LYS A 338 -21.14 -13.31 -18.64
N CYS A 339 -22.31 -13.01 -18.10
CA CYS A 339 -22.56 -13.01 -16.66
C CYS A 339 -23.82 -13.83 -16.36
N TYR A 340 -23.84 -14.48 -15.19
CA TYR A 340 -25.03 -15.15 -14.69
C TYR A 340 -25.85 -14.18 -13.83
N PHE A 341 -27.02 -13.77 -14.32
CA PHE A 341 -27.99 -13.00 -13.54
C PHE A 341 -29.01 -13.96 -12.93
N PRO A 342 -28.89 -14.34 -11.64
CA PRO A 342 -29.89 -15.20 -11.00
C PRO A 342 -31.24 -14.48 -10.95
N ASN A 343 -32.25 -15.05 -11.61
CA ASN A 343 -33.62 -14.58 -11.46
C ASN A 343 -34.06 -14.73 -9.99
N ASN A 344 -34.39 -13.61 -9.34
CA ASN A 344 -34.81 -13.58 -7.93
C ASN A 344 -35.99 -14.53 -7.64
N GLU A 345 -36.84 -14.81 -8.64
CA GLU A 345 -37.94 -15.76 -8.51
C GLU A 345 -37.51 -17.18 -8.09
N GLU A 346 -36.33 -17.65 -8.48
CA GLU A 346 -35.91 -19.03 -8.14
C GLU A 346 -35.43 -19.14 -6.69
N ARG A 347 -34.74 -18.11 -6.17
CA ARG A 347 -34.25 -18.09 -4.79
C ARG A 347 -35.39 -18.03 -3.76
N LEU A 348 -36.53 -17.41 -4.08
CA LEU A 348 -37.66 -17.29 -3.15
C LEU A 348 -38.61 -18.50 -3.16
N LYS A 349 -38.64 -19.32 -4.23
CA LYS A 349 -39.49 -20.52 -4.31
C LYS A 349 -39.21 -21.53 -3.18
N ALA A 350 -37.94 -21.81 -2.90
CA ALA A 350 -37.55 -22.77 -1.86
C ALA A 350 -37.99 -22.37 -0.42
N PRO A 351 -37.65 -21.16 0.10
CA PRO A 351 -38.08 -20.77 1.44
C PRO A 351 -39.61 -20.61 1.56
N TYR A 352 -40.31 -20.12 0.53
CA TYR A 352 -41.78 -20.04 0.59
C TYR A 352 -42.47 -21.41 0.60
N ALA A 353 -41.95 -22.39 -0.13
CA ALA A 353 -42.45 -23.76 -0.06
C ALA A 353 -42.30 -24.36 1.35
N VAL A 354 -41.12 -24.17 1.99
CA VAL A 354 -40.87 -24.61 3.37
C VAL A 354 -41.81 -23.93 4.36
N MET A 355 -42.00 -22.61 4.25
CA MET A 355 -42.95 -21.87 5.10
C MET A 355 -44.39 -22.35 4.91
N GLY A 356 -44.81 -22.62 3.67
CA GLY A 356 -46.15 -23.17 3.37
C GLY A 356 -46.40 -24.52 4.05
N VAL A 357 -45.43 -25.44 4.00
CA VAL A 357 -45.50 -26.74 4.70
C VAL A 357 -45.58 -26.54 6.23
N LEU A 358 -44.75 -25.65 6.79
CA LEU A 358 -44.76 -25.31 8.21
C LEU A 358 -46.12 -24.78 8.69
N PHE A 359 -46.71 -23.82 7.97
CA PHE A 359 -48.04 -23.29 8.29
C PHE A 359 -49.14 -24.36 8.15
N GLY A 360 -49.05 -25.24 7.15
CA GLY A 360 -49.95 -26.39 7.00
C GLY A 360 -49.91 -27.33 8.20
N LEU A 361 -48.71 -27.71 8.66
CA LEU A 361 -48.51 -28.57 9.83
C LEU A 361 -49.02 -27.91 11.12
N ILE A 362 -48.76 -26.62 11.32
CA ILE A 362 -49.27 -25.85 12.47
C ILE A 362 -50.81 -25.81 12.45
N GLY A 363 -51.42 -25.58 11.27
CA GLY A 363 -52.87 -25.61 11.09
C GLY A 363 -53.49 -26.97 11.45
N ILE A 364 -52.90 -28.07 10.97
CA ILE A 364 -53.32 -29.44 11.30
C ILE A 364 -53.21 -29.71 12.80
N ALA A 365 -52.10 -29.33 13.43
CA ALA A 365 -51.89 -29.49 14.87
C ALA A 365 -52.91 -28.69 15.69
N PHE A 366 -53.22 -27.46 15.26
CA PHE A 366 -54.23 -26.62 15.92
C PHE A 366 -55.64 -27.20 15.79
N ILE A 367 -56.05 -27.62 14.59
CA ILE A 367 -57.36 -28.27 14.34
C ILE A 367 -57.48 -29.56 15.16
N THR A 368 -56.42 -30.38 15.18
CA THR A 368 -56.38 -31.62 15.99
C THR A 368 -56.48 -31.31 17.48
N GLY A 369 -55.77 -30.28 17.96
CA GLY A 369 -55.87 -29.80 19.34
C GLY A 369 -57.27 -29.32 19.73
N MET A 370 -57.93 -28.56 18.84
CA MET A 370 -59.34 -28.17 18.99
C MET A 370 -60.27 -29.39 19.01
N TYR A 371 -60.06 -30.36 18.12
CA TYR A 371 -60.86 -31.58 18.05
C TYR A 371 -60.74 -32.43 19.33
N ILE A 372 -59.52 -32.64 19.83
CA ILE A 372 -59.29 -33.38 21.09
C ILE A 372 -59.94 -32.62 22.26
N LYS A 373 -59.74 -31.30 22.35
CA LYS A 373 -60.32 -30.47 23.43
C LYS A 373 -61.81 -30.17 23.25
N ARG A 374 -62.49 -30.63 22.18
CA ARG A 374 -63.89 -30.27 21.86
C ARG A 374 -64.89 -30.50 22.99
N LYS A 375 -64.75 -31.58 23.78
CA LYS A 375 -65.61 -31.84 24.94
C LYS A 375 -65.36 -30.84 26.09
N LYS A 376 -64.10 -30.45 26.32
CA LYS A 376 -63.70 -29.47 27.34
C LYS A 376 -64.10 -28.05 26.94
N MET A 377 -63.93 -27.69 25.66
CA MET A 377 -64.42 -26.42 25.10
C MET A 377 -65.94 -26.31 25.13
N LYS A 378 -66.69 -27.38 24.78
CA LYS A 378 -68.16 -27.38 24.93
C LYS A 378 -68.59 -27.11 26.38
N LYS A 379 -67.94 -27.74 27.38
CA LYS A 379 -68.17 -27.44 28.81
C LYS A 379 -67.88 -25.97 29.15
N LEU A 380 -66.79 -25.40 28.62
CA LEU A 380 -66.42 -24.00 28.83
C LEU A 380 -67.47 -23.05 28.24
N CYS A 381 -67.90 -23.28 27.00
CA CYS A 381 -68.94 -22.49 26.34
C CYS A 381 -70.31 -22.59 27.05
N THR A 382 -70.69 -23.76 27.55
CA THR A 382 -71.91 -23.89 28.38
C THR A 382 -71.78 -23.14 29.71
N GLY A 383 -70.59 -23.13 30.31
CA GLY A 383 -70.28 -22.33 31.50
C GLY A 383 -70.45 -20.84 31.24
N CYS A 384 -69.76 -20.28 30.24
CA CYS A 384 -69.92 -18.87 29.86
C CYS A 384 -71.37 -18.51 29.51
N ARG A 385 -72.11 -19.39 28.82
CA ARG A 385 -73.52 -19.15 28.48
C ARG A 385 -74.44 -19.14 29.72
N ALA A 386 -74.11 -19.89 30.76
CA ALA A 386 -74.78 -19.83 32.05
C ALA A 386 -74.41 -18.54 32.81
N SER A 387 -73.12 -18.16 32.86
CA SER A 387 -72.65 -16.92 33.49
C SER A 387 -73.29 -15.66 32.87
N VAL A 388 -73.41 -15.61 31.53
CA VAL A 388 -74.08 -14.51 30.81
C VAL A 388 -75.60 -14.48 31.03
N LYS A 389 -76.22 -15.64 31.34
CA LYS A 389 -77.63 -15.69 31.75
C LYS A 389 -77.82 -15.15 33.17
N LEU A 390 -76.92 -15.52 34.10
CA LEU A 390 -76.91 -15.04 35.48
C LEU A 390 -76.67 -13.52 35.57
N SER A 391 -75.73 -12.98 34.80
CA SER A 391 -75.48 -11.52 34.79
C SER A 391 -76.68 -10.73 34.26
N ARG A 392 -77.41 -11.24 33.26
CA ARG A 392 -78.65 -10.62 32.76
C ARG A 392 -79.81 -10.67 33.76
N LEU A 393 -79.87 -11.69 34.62
CA LEU A 393 -80.88 -11.76 35.68
C LEU A 393 -80.56 -10.76 36.81
N ALA A 394 -79.29 -10.63 37.19
CA ALA A 394 -78.87 -9.65 38.20
C ALA A 394 -79.09 -8.19 37.78
N THR A 395 -79.04 -7.87 36.49
CA THR A 395 -79.34 -6.51 35.98
C THR A 395 -80.83 -6.15 36.01
N HIS A 396 -81.74 -7.13 36.10
CA HIS A 396 -83.19 -6.86 36.11
C HIS A 396 -83.79 -6.64 37.51
N SER A 397 -83.07 -6.95 38.60
CA SER A 397 -83.58 -6.76 39.97
C SER A 397 -83.32 -5.37 40.57
N ASN A 398 -82.48 -4.53 39.94
CA ASN A 398 -82.06 -3.23 40.49
C ASN A 398 -82.64 -2.01 39.73
N VAL A 399 -83.71 -2.19 38.96
CA VAL A 399 -84.40 -1.08 38.26
C VAL A 399 -85.90 -1.12 38.57
N GLY A 400 -86.26 -0.58 39.74
CA GLY A 400 -87.64 -0.43 40.19
C GLY A 400 -87.67 0.33 41.52
N TYR A 401 -88.55 1.34 41.61
CA TYR A 401 -88.61 2.40 42.65
C TYR A 401 -87.42 3.37 42.59
N SER A 402 -87.57 4.69 42.46
CA SER A 402 -88.72 5.57 42.72
C SER A 402 -89.08 6.55 41.58
N SER A 403 -90.37 6.84 41.44
CA SER A 403 -91.00 7.77 40.49
C SER A 403 -91.43 9.13 41.11
N VAL A 404 -92.09 9.97 40.28
CA VAL A 404 -92.92 11.19 40.58
C VAL A 404 -92.20 12.55 40.54
N SER A 405 -92.69 13.63 39.89
CA SER A 405 -93.56 13.78 38.68
C SER A 405 -93.66 15.27 38.23
N HIS A 406 -93.81 15.55 36.92
CA HIS A 406 -94.52 16.73 36.33
C HIS A 406 -93.97 18.17 36.61
N VAL A 407 -94.25 19.26 35.86
CA VAL A 407 -94.73 19.53 34.47
C VAL A 407 -94.32 20.97 34.06
N SER A 408 -94.48 21.32 32.78
CA SER A 408 -94.10 22.53 32.02
C SER A 408 -94.27 23.95 32.62
N HIS A 409 -93.46 24.87 32.05
CA HIS A 409 -93.60 26.34 32.04
C HIS A 409 -95.04 26.89 31.92
N VAL A 410 -95.31 27.98 32.66
CA VAL A 410 -95.36 29.36 32.13
C VAL A 410 -94.47 30.23 33.00
#